data_AF-A0A4Q9VU69-F1
#
_entry.id   AF-A0A4Q9VU69-F1
#
_cell.length_a   1.000
_cell.length_b   1.000
_cell.length_c   1.000
_cell.angle_alpha   90.00
_cell.angle_beta   90.00
_cell.angle_gamma   90.00
#
_symmetry.space_group_name_H-M   'P 1'
#
loop_
_entity.id
_entity.type
_entity.pdbx_description
1 polymer ?
#
loop_
_entity_poly.entity_id
_entity_poly.type
_entity_poly.pdbx_seq_one_letter_code
_entity_poly.pdbx_strand_id
1 'polypeptide(L)'
;MRIGTVVGALAFGGLVVVGAVTSADAAIKRVAKSGVVTEVGKSSYYAPRTCMGAAPPSIRVVTPPQHGVVSVTTGQDVLHVEGNCAGKPVTASFIFYRSDKGYHGPDGFAVEIDSEAYATRRIGTHTVGRVYEIDVK
;
A
#
# COMPACT_ATOMS: atom_id res chain seq x y z
N MET A 1 19.23 10.38 -43.74
CA MET A 1 18.30 10.18 -44.87
C MET A 1 17.22 11.23 -44.75
N ARG A 2 17.21 12.21 -45.66
CA ARG A 2 16.25 13.33 -45.68
C ARG A 2 14.98 12.88 -46.41
N ILE A 3 13.80 13.11 -45.83
CA ILE A 3 12.45 13.30 -46.41
C ILE A 3 11.58 13.61 -45.17
N GLY A 4 10.70 14.60 -45.10
CA GLY A 4 10.21 15.58 -46.05
C GLY A 4 9.14 16.39 -45.29
N THR A 5 9.20 17.71 -45.43
CA THR A 5 8.30 18.68 -44.81
C THR A 5 6.91 18.56 -45.43
N VAL A 6 5.86 18.36 -44.62
CA VAL A 6 4.49 18.73 -45.01
C VAL A 6 3.99 19.76 -44.02
N VAL A 7 3.95 21.00 -44.50
CA VAL A 7 3.26 22.11 -43.85
C VAL A 7 1.77 21.91 -44.12
N GLY A 8 1.04 21.56 -43.06
CA GLY A 8 -0.42 21.57 -43.04
C GLY A 8 -0.88 22.41 -41.86
N ALA A 9 -0.97 23.71 -42.05
CA ALA A 9 -1.57 24.62 -41.09
C ALA A 9 -3.10 24.53 -41.22
N LEU A 10 -3.79 24.13 -40.15
CA LEU A 10 -5.19 24.48 -39.90
C LEU A 10 -5.36 24.73 -38.41
N ALA A 11 -5.77 25.96 -38.11
CA ALA A 11 -5.99 26.50 -36.79
C ALA A 11 -7.18 25.82 -36.11
N PHE A 12 -6.96 25.25 -34.93
CA PHE A 12 -7.90 25.26 -33.81
C PHE A 12 -7.07 25.43 -32.54
N GLY A 13 -7.16 26.62 -31.95
CA GLY A 13 -6.62 26.90 -30.63
C GLY A 13 -7.38 26.08 -29.59
N GLY A 14 -6.65 25.29 -28.82
CA GLY A 14 -7.20 24.46 -27.76
C GLY A 14 -6.19 23.41 -27.36
N LEU A 15 -5.28 23.78 -26.46
CA LEU A 15 -4.26 22.95 -25.84
C LEU A 15 -4.82 21.58 -25.43
N VAL A 16 -4.45 20.51 -26.14
CA VAL A 16 -4.69 19.14 -25.68
C VAL A 16 -3.71 18.88 -24.55
N VAL A 17 -4.20 18.94 -23.31
CA VAL A 17 -3.46 18.44 -22.15
C VAL A 17 -3.39 16.92 -22.30
N VAL A 18 -2.29 16.43 -22.86
CA VAL A 18 -1.94 15.01 -22.78
C VAL A 18 -1.55 14.76 -21.32
N GLY A 19 -2.56 14.46 -20.50
CA GLY A 19 -2.35 14.00 -19.14
C GLY A 19 -1.66 12.65 -19.18
N ALA A 20 -0.36 12.63 -18.86
CA ALA A 20 0.33 11.39 -18.54
C ALA A 20 -0.39 10.80 -17.32
N VAL A 21 -1.14 9.73 -17.52
CA VAL A 21 -1.67 8.92 -16.42
C VAL A 21 -0.46 8.27 -15.77
N THR A 22 0.06 8.90 -14.71
CA THR A 22 1.02 8.24 -13.83
C THR A 22 0.30 7.03 -13.25
N SER A 23 0.87 5.84 -13.44
CA SER A 23 0.38 4.61 -12.83
C SER A 23 0.30 4.79 -11.32
N ALA A 24 -0.86 5.20 -10.82
CA ALA A 24 -1.15 5.12 -9.39
C ALA A 24 -1.20 3.63 -9.07
N ASP A 25 -0.34 3.18 -8.15
CA ASP A 25 -0.41 1.83 -7.60
C ASP A 25 -1.87 1.57 -7.19
N ALA A 26 -2.45 0.48 -7.67
CA ALA A 26 -3.89 0.25 -7.52
C ALA A 26 -4.27 0.23 -6.03
N ALA A 27 -5.26 1.03 -5.65
CA ALA A 27 -5.67 1.16 -4.27
C ALA A 27 -6.18 -0.20 -3.72
N ILE A 28 -5.79 -0.49 -2.48
CA ILE A 28 -6.22 -1.67 -1.74
C ILE A 28 -7.61 -1.40 -1.16
N LYS A 29 -8.62 -2.05 -1.74
CA LYS A 29 -10.01 -1.92 -1.28
C LYS A 29 -10.28 -2.78 -0.06
N ARG A 30 -10.94 -2.20 0.95
CA ARG A 30 -11.37 -2.87 2.19
C ARG A 30 -12.75 -2.39 2.60
N VAL A 31 -13.39 -3.19 3.47
CA VAL A 31 -14.66 -2.84 4.10
C VAL A 31 -14.43 -2.77 5.59
N ALA A 32 -14.95 -1.73 6.24
CA ALA A 32 -14.93 -1.59 7.69
C ALA A 32 -16.34 -1.37 8.21
N LYS A 33 -16.60 -1.78 9.45
CA LYS A 33 -17.85 -1.44 10.15
C LYS A 33 -17.70 -0.11 10.87
N SER A 34 -18.73 0.71 10.82
CA SER A 34 -18.73 2.04 11.45
C SER A 34 -18.35 1.99 12.93
N GLY A 35 -17.31 2.73 13.33
CA GLY A 35 -16.82 2.81 14.70
C GLY A 35 -16.14 1.55 15.24
N VAL A 36 -15.94 0.51 14.43
CA VAL A 36 -15.33 -0.76 14.84
C VAL A 36 -13.89 -0.84 14.34
N VAL A 37 -12.97 -1.20 15.24
CA VAL A 37 -11.57 -1.47 14.88
C VAL A 37 -11.53 -2.67 13.94
N THR A 38 -11.00 -2.47 12.74
CA THR A 38 -10.93 -3.47 11.68
C THR A 38 -9.48 -3.60 11.20
N GLU A 39 -8.96 -4.82 11.13
CA GLU A 39 -7.68 -5.08 10.45
C GLU A 39 -7.89 -4.89 8.94
N VAL A 40 -7.14 -3.97 8.35
CA VAL A 40 -7.25 -3.63 6.92
C VAL A 40 -6.02 -4.05 6.14
N GLY A 41 -4.91 -4.31 6.83
CA GLY A 41 -3.70 -4.83 6.22
C GLY A 41 -2.68 -5.28 7.24
N LYS A 42 -1.66 -5.98 6.75
CA LYS A 42 -0.49 -6.39 7.52
C LYS A 42 0.71 -6.55 6.59
N SER A 43 1.90 -6.48 7.15
CA SER A 43 3.15 -6.75 6.44
C SER A 43 4.10 -7.54 7.32
N SER A 44 4.68 -8.58 6.75
CA SER A 44 5.69 -9.43 7.38
C SER A 44 6.68 -9.90 6.33
N TYR A 45 7.89 -10.22 6.79
CA TYR A 45 8.97 -10.73 5.94
C TYR A 45 9.56 -11.97 6.60
N TYR A 46 9.92 -12.96 5.79
CA TYR A 46 10.52 -14.20 6.26
C TYR A 46 11.52 -14.74 5.24
N ALA A 47 12.48 -15.54 5.73
CA ALA A 47 13.41 -16.24 4.86
C ALA A 47 12.76 -17.51 4.29
N PRO A 48 12.60 -17.67 2.97
CA PRO A 48 11.83 -18.78 2.40
C PRO A 48 12.49 -20.16 2.60
N ARG A 49 13.81 -20.21 2.81
CA ARG A 49 14.53 -21.48 3.06
C ARG A 49 14.45 -21.95 4.51
N THR A 50 14.46 -21.04 5.47
CA THR A 50 14.50 -21.37 6.91
C THR A 50 13.18 -21.07 7.62
N CYS A 51 12.24 -20.41 6.96
CA CYS A 51 10.97 -19.92 7.50
C CYS A 51 11.12 -18.99 8.72
N MET A 52 12.31 -18.46 8.95
CA MET A 52 12.56 -17.52 10.04
C MET A 52 11.98 -16.16 9.68
N GLY A 53 11.17 -15.59 10.59
CA GLY A 53 10.70 -14.22 10.47
C GLY A 53 11.86 -13.22 10.56
N ALA A 54 11.78 -12.16 9.77
CA ALA A 54 12.63 -10.99 9.93
C ALA A 54 12.07 -10.06 11.02
N ALA A 55 12.77 -8.95 11.28
CA ALA A 55 12.19 -7.87 12.06
C ALA A 55 10.90 -7.37 11.38
N PRO A 56 9.84 -7.06 12.15
CA PRO A 56 8.62 -6.52 11.58
C PRO A 56 8.91 -5.16 10.91
N PRO A 57 8.32 -4.88 9.73
CA PRO A 57 8.57 -3.63 9.02
C PRO A 57 7.97 -2.45 9.77
N SER A 58 8.60 -1.29 9.68
CA SER A 58 8.04 -0.05 10.22
C SER A 58 6.97 0.47 9.25
N ILE A 59 5.81 0.86 9.76
CA ILE A 59 4.71 1.41 8.94
C ILE A 59 4.41 2.82 9.43
N ARG A 60 4.44 3.80 8.52
CA ARG A 60 4.06 5.19 8.78
C ARG A 60 2.84 5.56 7.95
N VAL A 61 1.89 6.24 8.58
CA VAL A 61 0.77 6.87 7.88
C VAL A 61 1.27 8.18 7.27
N VAL A 62 1.21 8.31 5.95
CA VAL A 62 1.67 9.49 5.21
C VAL A 62 0.52 10.38 4.73
N THR A 63 -0.66 9.78 4.53
CA THR A 63 -1.92 10.50 4.33
C THR A 63 -2.94 9.95 5.30
N PRO A 64 -3.41 10.72 6.29
CA PRO A 64 -4.41 10.25 7.23
C PRO A 64 -5.80 10.12 6.58
N PRO A 65 -6.68 9.25 7.12
CA PRO A 65 -8.09 9.24 6.74
C PRO A 65 -8.82 10.54 7.12
N GLN A 66 -9.92 10.84 6.43
CA GLN A 66 -10.75 12.01 6.73
C GLN A 66 -11.82 11.73 7.78
N HIS A 67 -12.26 10.48 7.89
CA HIS A 67 -13.40 10.07 8.72
C HIS A 67 -13.06 8.91 9.66
N GLY A 68 -11.85 8.93 10.21
CA GLY A 68 -11.41 7.90 11.13
C GLY A 68 -9.98 8.05 11.62
N VAL A 69 -9.46 6.96 12.15
CA VAL A 69 -8.08 6.85 12.64
C VAL A 69 -7.45 5.55 12.19
N VAL A 70 -6.15 5.61 11.92
CA VAL A 70 -5.31 4.44 11.63
C VAL A 70 -4.34 4.23 12.77
N SER A 71 -4.20 2.99 13.22
CA SER A 71 -3.21 2.58 14.20
C SER A 71 -2.39 1.40 13.68
N VAL A 72 -1.09 1.43 13.96
CA VAL A 72 -0.16 0.36 13.61
C VAL A 72 0.30 -0.33 14.89
N THR A 73 0.26 -1.66 14.92
CA THR A 73 0.84 -2.45 16.02
C THR A 73 1.64 -3.62 15.48
N THR A 74 2.58 -4.13 16.27
CA THR A 74 3.31 -5.36 15.95
C THR A 74 2.73 -6.53 16.71
N GLY A 75 2.69 -7.71 16.10
CA GLY A 75 2.18 -8.93 16.75
C GLY A 75 2.63 -10.19 16.03
N GLN A 76 2.18 -11.34 16.53
CA GLN A 76 2.37 -12.62 15.85
C GLN A 76 1.28 -12.83 14.79
N ASP A 77 1.70 -13.23 13.60
CA ASP A 77 0.86 -13.68 12.50
C ASP A 77 1.23 -15.12 12.11
N VAL A 78 0.36 -15.77 11.37
CA VAL A 78 0.63 -17.08 10.77
C VAL A 78 0.85 -16.88 9.27
N LEU A 79 1.90 -17.50 8.72
CA LEU A 79 2.15 -17.45 7.28
C LEU A 79 1.08 -18.23 6.51
N HIS A 80 0.28 -17.51 5.73
CA HIS A 80 -0.71 -18.06 4.80
C HIS A 80 -0.12 -18.14 3.39
N VAL A 81 0.97 -18.89 3.26
CA VAL A 81 1.72 -19.11 2.02
C VAL A 81 1.67 -20.58 1.65
N GLU A 82 1.94 -20.91 0.38
CA GLU A 82 2.14 -22.29 -0.03
C GLU A 82 3.55 -22.79 0.33
N GLY A 83 3.72 -24.10 0.49
CA GLY A 83 5.01 -24.74 0.70
C GLY A 83 5.42 -24.94 2.17
N ASN A 84 6.72 -25.08 2.41
CA ASN A 84 7.32 -25.50 3.68
C ASN A 84 7.15 -24.51 4.84
N CYS A 85 6.87 -23.23 4.54
CA CYS A 85 6.68 -22.20 5.55
C CYS A 85 5.21 -21.95 5.92
N ALA A 86 4.27 -22.64 5.26
CA ALA A 86 2.85 -22.56 5.58
C ALA A 86 2.61 -22.84 7.07
N GLY A 87 1.81 -22.01 7.72
CA GLY A 87 1.43 -22.19 9.12
C GLY A 87 2.51 -21.81 10.15
N LYS A 88 3.70 -21.35 9.71
CA LYS A 88 4.74 -20.91 10.65
C LYS A 88 4.40 -19.53 11.24
N PRO A 89 4.69 -19.31 12.53
CA PRO A 89 4.50 -18.00 13.15
C PRO A 89 5.57 -17.03 12.68
N VAL A 90 5.18 -15.77 12.44
CA VAL A 90 6.08 -14.66 12.11
C VAL A 90 5.63 -13.40 12.84
N THR A 91 6.57 -12.53 13.16
CA THR A 91 6.23 -11.19 13.65
C THR A 91 5.85 -10.30 12.47
N ALA A 92 4.71 -9.64 12.56
CA ALA A 92 4.16 -8.77 11.54
C ALA A 92 3.81 -7.40 12.11
N SER A 93 3.76 -6.41 11.24
CA SER A 93 3.13 -5.12 11.53
C SER A 93 1.73 -5.10 10.94
N PHE A 94 0.74 -4.83 11.78
CA PHE A 94 -0.68 -4.81 11.45
C PHE A 94 -1.17 -3.37 11.35
N ILE A 95 -2.04 -3.13 10.37
CA ILE A 95 -2.69 -1.84 10.13
C ILE A 95 -4.16 -2.01 10.49
N PHE A 96 -4.59 -1.25 11.49
CA PHE A 96 -5.98 -1.19 11.92
C PHE A 96 -6.58 0.15 11.55
N TYR A 97 -7.84 0.12 11.12
CA TYR A 97 -8.65 1.29 10.86
C TYR A 97 -9.88 1.29 11.76
N ARG A 98 -10.28 2.46 12.24
CA ARG A 98 -11.57 2.68 12.89
C ARG A 98 -12.13 4.00 12.39
N SER A 99 -13.31 3.97 11.78
CA SER A 99 -14.00 5.19 11.39
C SER A 99 -14.54 5.96 12.60
N ASP A 100 -14.89 7.22 12.38
CA ASP A 100 -15.71 7.97 13.31
C ASP A 100 -17.06 7.27 13.50
N LYS A 101 -17.53 7.26 14.75
CA LYS A 101 -18.75 6.52 15.11
C LYS A 101 -19.96 7.07 14.34
N GLY A 102 -20.64 6.20 13.61
CA GLY A 102 -21.83 6.54 12.82
C GLY A 102 -21.51 7.08 11.42
N TYR A 103 -20.24 7.16 11.03
CA TYR A 103 -19.87 7.47 9.65
C TYR A 103 -20.15 6.26 8.74
N HIS A 104 -20.69 6.53 7.56
CA HIS A 104 -20.91 5.57 6.48
C HIS A 104 -20.51 6.22 5.15
N GLY A 105 -19.86 5.46 4.29
CA GLY A 105 -19.37 5.95 3.01
C GLY A 105 -17.86 5.74 2.82
N PRO A 106 -17.29 6.34 1.76
CA PRO A 106 -15.90 6.12 1.38
C PRO A 106 -14.94 6.93 2.24
N ASP A 107 -13.92 6.27 2.75
CA ASP A 107 -12.75 6.89 3.38
C ASP A 107 -11.48 6.31 2.77
N GLY A 108 -10.32 6.86 3.09
CA GLY A 108 -9.07 6.35 2.54
C GLY A 108 -7.84 6.96 3.17
N PHE A 109 -6.75 6.22 3.15
CA PHE A 109 -5.48 6.65 3.73
C PHE A 109 -4.31 6.05 2.97
N ALA A 110 -3.11 6.61 3.16
CA ALA A 110 -1.89 6.08 2.57
C ALA A 110 -0.83 5.83 3.63
N VAL A 111 -0.06 4.75 3.45
CA VAL A 111 1.05 4.37 4.31
C VAL A 111 2.32 4.13 3.51
N GLU A 112 3.45 4.33 4.17
CA GLU A 112 4.75 3.85 3.75
C GLU A 112 5.19 2.70 4.65
N ILE A 113 5.74 1.66 4.03
CA ILE A 113 6.25 0.47 4.71
C ILE A 113 7.74 0.40 4.46
N ASP A 114 8.52 0.53 5.53
CA ASP A 114 9.97 0.40 5.51
C ASP A 114 10.36 -1.00 5.99
N SER A 115 11.12 -1.69 5.15
CA SER A 115 11.66 -3.01 5.45
C SER A 115 13.18 -3.02 5.28
N GLU A 116 13.87 -3.76 6.13
CA GLU A 116 15.28 -4.06 5.91
C GLU A 116 15.37 -5.15 4.84
N ALA A 117 15.80 -4.78 3.64
CA ALA A 117 16.01 -5.73 2.56
C ALA A 117 17.49 -6.12 2.47
N TYR A 118 17.76 -7.42 2.33
CA TYR A 118 19.07 -7.92 1.93
C TYR A 118 19.28 -7.70 0.42
N ALA A 119 19.56 -6.46 0.02
CA ALA A 119 20.04 -6.19 -1.33
C ALA A 119 21.56 -6.45 -1.37
N THR A 120 21.97 -7.59 -1.96
CA THR A 120 23.33 -7.81 -2.46
C THR A 120 24.47 -7.31 -1.54
N ARG A 121 24.58 -7.91 -0.34
CA ARG A 121 25.64 -7.65 0.67
C ARG A 121 25.67 -6.23 1.28
N ARG A 122 24.63 -5.42 1.11
CA ARG A 122 24.40 -4.19 1.89
C ARG A 122 22.99 -4.24 2.50
N ILE A 123 22.86 -3.83 3.76
CA ILE A 123 21.54 -3.60 4.35
C ILE A 123 21.05 -2.28 3.76
N GLY A 124 19.93 -2.32 3.03
CA GLY A 124 19.25 -1.14 2.51
C GLY A 124 17.81 -1.13 2.98
N THR A 125 17.31 0.04 3.38
CA THR A 125 15.88 0.23 3.64
C THR A 125 15.14 0.24 2.31
N HIS A 126 14.15 -0.64 2.17
CA HIS A 126 13.23 -0.63 1.05
C HIS A 126 11.88 -0.09 1.52
N THR A 127 11.49 1.05 0.96
CA THR A 127 10.22 1.74 1.26
C THR A 127 9.20 1.43 0.17
N VAL A 128 8.00 1.02 0.58
CA VAL A 128 6.87 0.77 -0.33
C VAL A 128 5.66 1.60 0.11
N GLY A 129 5.10 2.38 -0.81
CA GLY A 129 3.84 3.09 -0.60
C GLY A 129 2.64 2.16 -0.82
N ARG A 130 1.59 2.31 -0.01
CA ARG A 130 0.29 1.66 -0.17
C ARG A 130 -0.83 2.64 0.05
N VAL A 131 -1.81 2.63 -0.84
CA VAL A 131 -3.05 3.39 -0.73
C VAL A 131 -4.19 2.44 -0.36
N TYR A 132 -4.99 2.81 0.63
CA TYR A 132 -6.16 2.08 1.08
C TYR A 132 -7.42 2.89 0.79
N GLU A 133 -8.40 2.22 0.17
CA GLU A 133 -9.79 2.71 0.02
C GLU A 133 -10.68 1.88 0.94
N ILE A 134 -11.40 2.55 1.84
CA ILE A 134 -12.25 1.92 2.84
C ILE A 134 -13.71 2.25 2.53
N ASP A 135 -14.53 1.22 2.30
CA ASP A 135 -15.98 1.33 2.28
C ASP A 135 -16.52 1.09 3.69
N VAL A 136 -17.00 2.14 4.35
CA VAL A 136 -17.51 2.08 5.73
C VAL A 136 -19.02 1.79 5.72
N LYS A 137 -19.38 0.67 6.36
CA LYS A 137 -20.76 0.16 6.45
C LYS A 137 -21.32 0.17 7.86
#